data_AF-A0A7Z9ZJQ1-F1
#
_entry.id   AF-A0A7Z9ZJQ1-F1
#
_cell.length_a   1.000
_cell.length_b   1.000
_cell.length_c   1.000
_cell.angle_alpha   90.00
_cell.angle_beta   90.00
_cell.angle_gamma   90.00
#
_symmetry.space_group_name_H-M   'P 1'
#
loop_
_entity.id
_entity.type
_entity.pdbx_description
1 polymer ?
#
loop_
_entity_poly.entity_id
_entity_poly.type
_entity_poly.pdbx_seq_one_letter_code
_entity_poly.pdbx_strand_id
1 'polypeptide(L)'
;MSEHDRYARQITLSQIGPEGQERLRTASVVLIGCGALGTVIADGLTRAGVGSLRIVDRDVVELNNLQWQVLFDEEDVAQGLPKAIAAARKLARVNSEVQIDPIVADVTPRNVERLIEGANVVVDGTDNFETRYLINDACVKHGLPWVYGGAVST
;
A
#
# COMPACT_ATOMS: atom_id res chain seq x y z
N MET A 1 -14.81 -3.61 -24.75
CA MET A 1 -14.09 -4.40 -23.72
C MET A 1 -14.82 -5.72 -23.56
N SER A 2 -14.11 -6.83 -23.35
CA SER A 2 -14.75 -8.13 -23.14
C SER A 2 -15.35 -8.21 -21.73
N GLU A 3 -16.34 -9.07 -21.55
CA GLU A 3 -16.90 -9.42 -20.22
C GLU A 3 -15.82 -10.00 -19.28
N HIS A 4 -14.72 -10.52 -19.85
CA HIS A 4 -13.58 -11.09 -19.14
C HIS A 4 -12.47 -10.06 -18.81
N ASP A 5 -12.66 -8.78 -19.09
CA ASP A 5 -11.74 -7.73 -18.64
C ASP A 5 -11.84 -7.57 -17.11
N ARG A 6 -10.70 -7.70 -16.41
CA ARG A 6 -10.58 -7.62 -14.95
C ARG A 6 -11.29 -6.41 -14.37
N TYR A 7 -11.25 -5.26 -15.05
CA TYR A 7 -11.79 -3.99 -14.55
C TYR A 7 -13.14 -3.61 -15.16
N ALA A 8 -13.81 -4.49 -15.91
CA ALA A 8 -15.08 -4.19 -16.60
C ALA A 8 -16.15 -3.60 -15.65
N ARG A 9 -16.23 -4.11 -14.41
CA ARG A 9 -17.17 -3.63 -13.38
C ARG A 9 -16.80 -2.25 -12.84
N GLN A 10 -15.51 -1.95 -12.68
CA GLN A 10 -15.02 -0.64 -12.23
C GLN A 10 -15.26 0.42 -13.31
N ILE A 11 -14.94 0.09 -14.57
CA ILE A 11 -15.08 0.98 -15.72
C ILE A 11 -16.54 1.35 -16.02
N THR A 12 -17.50 0.48 -15.68
CA THR A 12 -18.94 0.79 -15.84
C THR A 12 -19.41 1.93 -14.92
N LEU A 13 -18.71 2.20 -13.81
CA LEU A 13 -19.04 3.30 -12.91
C LEU A 13 -18.64 4.63 -13.57
N SER A 14 -19.59 5.55 -13.72
CA SER A 14 -19.35 6.84 -14.41
C SER A 14 -18.31 7.72 -13.73
N GLN A 15 -18.07 7.54 -12.42
CA GLN A 15 -17.04 8.22 -11.65
C GLN A 15 -15.62 7.72 -11.93
N ILE A 16 -15.48 6.51 -12.50
CA ILE A 16 -14.20 5.92 -12.90
C ILE A 16 -14.10 5.97 -14.42
N GLY A 17 -14.96 5.25 -15.13
CA GLY A 17 -14.91 5.15 -16.59
C GLY A 17 -13.59 4.55 -17.10
N PRO A 18 -13.42 4.47 -18.43
CA PRO A 18 -12.15 4.03 -19.01
C PRO A 18 -10.97 4.94 -18.64
N GLU A 19 -11.20 6.25 -18.60
CA GLU A 19 -10.18 7.25 -18.28
C GLU A 19 -9.69 7.14 -16.82
N GLY A 20 -10.60 6.95 -15.86
CA GLY A 20 -10.24 6.78 -14.46
C GLY A 20 -9.48 5.47 -14.22
N GLN A 21 -9.82 4.40 -14.93
CA GLN A 21 -9.05 3.15 -14.85
C GLN A 21 -7.64 3.33 -15.42
N GLU A 22 -7.48 4.07 -16.51
CA GLU A 22 -6.15 4.38 -17.06
C GLU A 22 -5.34 5.27 -16.11
N ARG A 23 -5.99 6.22 -15.41
CA ARG A 23 -5.36 6.98 -14.34
C ARG A 23 -4.89 6.10 -13.18
N LEU A 24 -5.67 5.08 -12.79
CA LEU A 24 -5.22 4.11 -11.79
C LEU A 24 -4.02 3.33 -12.30
N ARG A 25 -4.08 2.80 -13.53
CA ARG A 25 -3.01 2.01 -14.15
C ARG A 25 -1.69 2.76 -14.30
N THR A 26 -1.72 4.08 -14.40
CA THR A 26 -0.52 4.93 -14.50
C THR A 26 -0.11 5.54 -13.16
N ALA A 27 -0.93 5.39 -12.12
CA ALA A 27 -0.63 5.93 -10.80
C ALA A 27 0.43 5.10 -10.05
N SER A 28 1.27 5.83 -9.32
CA SER A 28 2.25 5.29 -8.39
C SER A 28 1.86 5.66 -6.96
N VAL A 29 1.64 4.66 -6.11
CA VAL A 29 1.24 4.84 -4.72
C VAL A 29 2.37 4.38 -3.79
N VAL A 30 2.64 5.15 -2.74
CA VAL A 30 3.54 4.75 -1.67
C VAL A 30 2.72 4.51 -0.40
N LEU A 31 2.70 3.26 0.06
CA LEU A 31 2.11 2.86 1.34
C LEU A 31 3.21 2.76 2.40
N ILE A 32 3.08 3.53 3.47
CA ILE A 32 3.98 3.46 4.63
C ILE A 32 3.22 2.77 5.77
N GLY A 33 3.75 1.65 6.24
CA GLY A 33 3.10 0.75 7.20
C GLY A 33 2.20 -0.27 6.51
N CYS A 34 2.51 -1.56 6.70
CA CYS A 34 1.79 -2.72 6.21
C CYS A 34 1.26 -3.59 7.36
N GLY A 35 0.79 -2.93 8.42
CA GLY A 35 0.04 -3.55 9.53
C GLY A 35 -1.45 -3.71 9.23
N ALA A 36 -2.31 -3.65 10.25
CA ALA A 36 -3.74 -3.93 10.09
C ALA A 36 -4.42 -3.03 9.04
N LEU A 37 -4.20 -1.71 9.10
CA LEU A 37 -4.72 -0.78 8.08
C LEU A 37 -4.03 -0.98 6.73
N GLY A 38 -2.69 -1.06 6.74
CA GLY A 38 -1.89 -1.17 5.53
C GLY A 38 -2.22 -2.40 4.69
N THR A 39 -2.50 -3.55 5.32
CA THR A 39 -2.87 -4.78 4.59
C THR A 39 -4.16 -4.62 3.79
N VAL A 40 -5.20 -4.02 4.37
CA VAL A 40 -6.48 -3.75 3.69
C VAL A 40 -6.32 -2.72 2.57
N ILE A 41 -5.55 -1.67 2.82
CA ILE A 41 -5.27 -0.62 1.83
C ILE A 41 -4.52 -1.21 0.62
N ALA A 42 -3.47 -1.98 0.87
CA ALA A 42 -2.65 -2.57 -0.18
C ALA A 42 -3.44 -3.56 -1.05
N ASP A 43 -4.29 -4.40 -0.44
CA ASP A 43 -5.18 -5.31 -1.16
C ASP A 43 -6.19 -4.54 -2.03
N GLY A 44 -6.82 -3.51 -1.47
CA GLY A 44 -7.77 -2.65 -2.19
C GLY A 44 -7.15 -1.95 -3.40
N LEU A 45 -5.99 -1.31 -3.23
CA LEU A 45 -5.28 -0.64 -4.33
C LEU A 45 -4.83 -1.63 -5.41
N THR A 46 -4.32 -2.79 -5.00
CA THR A 46 -3.88 -3.84 -5.94
C THR A 46 -5.05 -4.37 -6.76
N ARG A 47 -6.21 -4.60 -6.13
CA ARG A 47 -7.44 -5.03 -6.83
C ARG A 47 -8.07 -3.94 -7.70
N ALA A 48 -7.88 -2.67 -7.33
CA ALA A 48 -8.27 -1.52 -8.14
C ALA A 48 -7.38 -1.35 -9.38
N GLY A 49 -6.21 -1.99 -9.43
CA GLY A 49 -5.32 -1.93 -10.60
C GLY A 49 -4.50 -0.66 -10.66
N VAL A 50 -3.99 -0.19 -9.51
CA VAL A 50 -2.96 0.87 -9.51
C VAL A 50 -1.72 0.41 -10.31
N GLY A 51 -1.03 1.32 -10.97
CA GLY A 51 0.15 0.97 -11.78
C GLY A 51 1.29 0.41 -10.95
N SER A 52 1.66 1.14 -9.90
CA SER A 52 2.67 0.70 -8.95
C SER A 52 2.27 0.97 -7.50
N LEU A 53 2.68 0.05 -6.62
CA LEU A 53 2.51 0.15 -5.18
C LEU A 53 3.82 -0.16 -4.49
N ARG A 54 4.47 0.88 -3.96
CA ARG A 54 5.60 0.71 -3.04
C ARG A 54 5.08 0.49 -1.63
N ILE A 55 5.55 -0.56 -0.97
CA ILE A 55 5.16 -0.90 0.41
C ILE A 55 6.39 -0.76 1.30
N VAL A 56 6.35 0.18 2.25
CA VAL A 56 7.45 0.42 3.20
C VAL A 56 7.04 -0.08 4.58
N ASP A 57 7.70 -1.12 5.06
CA ASP A 57 7.50 -1.63 6.42
C ASP A 57 8.77 -2.34 6.90
N ARG A 58 9.20 -2.06 8.13
CA ARG A 58 10.41 -2.63 8.72
C ARG A 58 10.19 -3.94 9.47
N ASP A 59 8.95 -4.22 9.86
CA ASP A 59 8.64 -5.31 10.75
C ASP A 59 8.57 -6.65 10.02
N VAL A 60 8.59 -7.72 10.81
CA VAL A 60 8.40 -9.11 10.39
C VAL A 60 6.97 -9.55 10.73
N VAL A 61 6.44 -10.51 9.99
CA VAL A 61 5.12 -11.09 10.29
C VAL A 61 5.18 -11.88 11.60
N GLU A 62 4.24 -11.61 12.51
CA GLU A 62 4.13 -12.28 13.81
C GLU A 62 2.79 -12.99 13.97
N LEU A 63 2.78 -14.12 14.69
CA LEU A 63 1.57 -14.93 14.91
C LEU A 63 0.44 -14.16 15.59
N ASN A 64 0.79 -13.33 16.60
CA ASN A 64 -0.12 -12.49 17.37
C ASN A 64 -0.71 -11.33 16.56
N ASN A 65 -0.39 -11.19 15.28
CA ASN A 65 -0.88 -10.14 14.39
C ASN A 65 -1.84 -10.71 13.33
N LEU A 66 -1.92 -12.03 13.16
CA LEU A 66 -2.70 -12.65 12.09
C LEU A 66 -4.22 -12.45 12.24
N GLN A 67 -4.73 -12.21 13.45
CA GLN A 67 -6.16 -11.98 13.68
C GLN A 67 -6.72 -10.71 13.00
N TRP A 68 -5.86 -9.77 12.61
CA TRP A 68 -6.28 -8.49 11.99
C TRP A 68 -5.38 -8.01 10.84
N GLN A 69 -4.23 -8.64 10.58
CA GLN A 69 -3.38 -8.36 9.42
C GLN A 69 -3.69 -9.37 8.32
N VAL A 70 -4.76 -9.09 7.59
CA VAL A 70 -5.47 -10.07 6.73
C VAL A 70 -4.69 -10.55 5.50
N LEU A 71 -3.54 -9.93 5.16
CA LEU A 71 -2.71 -10.37 4.04
C LEU A 71 -1.78 -11.55 4.40
N PHE A 72 -1.47 -11.74 5.68
CA PHE A 72 -0.44 -12.68 6.11
C PHE A 72 -1.04 -14.00 6.63
N ASP A 73 -0.24 -15.06 6.60
CA ASP A 73 -0.61 -16.35 7.17
C ASP A 73 0.53 -17.01 7.96
N GLU A 74 0.24 -18.18 8.56
CA GLU A 74 1.20 -18.90 9.40
C GLU A 74 2.45 -19.36 8.63
N GLU A 75 2.37 -19.51 7.30
CA GLU A 75 3.55 -19.80 6.48
C GLU A 75 4.51 -18.61 6.45
N ASP A 76 4.00 -17.38 6.31
CA ASP A 76 4.82 -16.17 6.35
C ASP A 76 5.51 -16.01 7.72
N VAL A 77 4.82 -16.39 8.80
CA VAL A 77 5.38 -16.42 10.17
C VAL A 77 6.49 -17.46 10.28
N ALA A 78 6.24 -18.70 9.82
CA ALA A 78 7.22 -19.79 9.89
C ALA A 78 8.50 -19.47 9.10
N GLN A 79 8.38 -18.69 8.01
CA GLN A 79 9.51 -18.21 7.21
C GLN A 79 10.18 -16.95 7.78
N GLY A 80 9.60 -16.30 8.79
CA GLY A 80 10.12 -15.05 9.36
C GLY A 80 10.18 -13.91 8.34
N LEU A 81 9.18 -13.82 7.45
CA LEU A 81 9.22 -12.85 6.35
C LEU A 81 9.00 -11.41 6.84
N PRO A 82 9.77 -10.44 6.34
CA PRO A 82 9.42 -9.03 6.46
C PRO A 82 8.02 -8.76 5.88
N LYS A 83 7.22 -7.93 6.56
CA LYS A 83 5.83 -7.62 6.17
C LYS A 83 5.74 -7.11 4.74
N ALA A 84 6.62 -6.18 4.35
CA ALA A 84 6.66 -5.64 2.98
C ALA A 84 6.85 -6.75 1.92
N ILE A 85 7.75 -7.71 2.20
CA ILE A 85 8.06 -8.82 1.30
C ILE A 85 6.89 -9.82 1.22
N ALA A 86 6.33 -10.19 2.38
CA ALA A 86 5.18 -11.08 2.45
C ALA A 86 3.97 -10.49 1.70
N ALA A 87 3.69 -9.20 1.92
CA ALA A 87 2.62 -8.47 1.23
C ALA A 87 2.84 -8.49 -0.28
N ALA A 88 4.05 -8.15 -0.77
CA ALA A 88 4.34 -8.19 -2.20
C ALA A 88 4.11 -9.57 -2.83
N ARG A 89 4.54 -10.65 -2.16
CA ARG A 89 4.30 -12.02 -2.65
C ARG A 89 2.80 -12.34 -2.74
N LYS A 90 1.99 -11.93 -1.77
CA LYS A 90 0.53 -12.18 -1.77
C LYS A 90 -0.17 -11.33 -2.83
N LEU A 91 0.14 -10.04 -2.90
CA LEU A 91 -0.48 -9.09 -3.83
C LEU A 91 -0.15 -9.37 -5.30
N ALA A 92 1.08 -9.81 -5.60
CA ALA A 92 1.46 -10.22 -6.95
C ALA A 92 0.63 -11.40 -7.48
N ARG A 93 0.11 -12.26 -6.58
CA ARG A 93 -0.83 -13.35 -6.93
C ARG A 93 -2.26 -12.86 -7.10
N VAL A 94 -2.63 -11.75 -6.46
CA VAL A 94 -3.95 -11.12 -6.57
C VAL A 94 -4.09 -10.41 -7.92
N ASN A 95 -3.09 -9.61 -8.29
CA ASN A 95 -3.09 -8.87 -9.55
C ASN A 95 -1.67 -8.70 -10.09
N SER A 96 -1.32 -9.51 -11.10
CA SER A 96 0.01 -9.52 -11.71
C SER A 96 0.29 -8.31 -12.61
N GLU A 97 -0.71 -7.48 -12.91
CA GLU A 97 -0.54 -6.23 -13.67
C GLU A 97 0.01 -5.09 -12.83
N VAL A 98 -0.08 -5.19 -11.49
CA VAL A 98 0.38 -4.17 -10.55
C VAL A 98 1.84 -4.41 -10.20
N GLN A 99 2.68 -3.39 -10.33
CA GLN A 99 4.08 -3.46 -9.92
C GLN A 99 4.20 -3.21 -8.41
N ILE A 100 4.52 -4.25 -7.64
CA ILE A 100 4.73 -4.13 -6.20
C ILE A 100 6.22 -3.97 -5.89
N ASP A 101 6.58 -2.89 -5.21
CA ASP A 101 7.95 -2.56 -4.78
C ASP A 101 8.07 -2.64 -3.25
N PRO A 102 8.47 -3.80 -2.68
CA PRO A 102 8.59 -3.95 -1.24
C PRO A 102 9.92 -3.38 -0.71
N ILE A 103 9.84 -2.44 0.22
CA ILE A 103 10.99 -1.83 0.88
C ILE A 103 10.97 -2.17 2.37
N VAL A 104 11.94 -2.98 2.80
CA VAL A 104 12.14 -3.31 4.22
C VAL A 104 13.01 -2.22 4.85
N ALA A 105 12.37 -1.19 5.38
CA ALA A 105 13.07 -0.07 6.00
C ALA A 105 12.19 0.64 7.03
N ASP A 106 12.83 1.21 8.04
CA ASP A 106 12.20 2.20 8.91
C ASP A 106 12.10 3.55 8.19
N VAL A 107 11.07 4.33 8.51
CA VAL A 107 10.89 5.67 7.93
C VAL A 107 11.52 6.70 8.86
N THR A 108 12.53 7.40 8.34
CA THR A 108 13.38 8.32 9.10
C THR A 108 13.55 9.64 8.35
N PRO A 109 13.94 10.72 9.02
CA PRO A 109 14.19 12.01 8.36
C PRO A 109 15.24 11.94 7.24
N ARG A 110 16.12 10.93 7.27
CA ARG A 110 17.18 10.76 6.27
C ARG A 110 16.71 10.07 4.99
N ASN A 111 15.59 9.35 5.02
CA ASN A 111 15.15 8.54 3.89
C ASN A 111 13.71 8.82 3.43
N VAL A 112 12.88 9.51 4.21
CA VAL A 112 11.45 9.70 3.88
C VAL A 112 11.26 10.32 2.50
N GLU A 113 12.04 11.34 2.15
CA GLU A 113 11.93 12.02 0.85
C GLU A 113 12.27 11.09 -0.31
N ARG A 114 13.28 10.22 -0.13
CA ARG A 114 13.64 9.19 -1.12
C ARG A 114 12.58 8.09 -1.22
N LEU A 115 11.95 7.72 -0.10
CA LEU A 115 10.93 6.68 -0.08
C LEU A 115 9.66 7.10 -0.83
N ILE A 116 9.30 8.39 -0.76
CA ILE A 116 8.11 8.95 -1.43
C ILE A 116 8.38 9.48 -2.84
N GLU A 117 9.62 9.39 -3.33
CA GLU A 117 10.00 9.87 -4.65
C GLU A 117 9.21 9.15 -5.76
N GLY A 118 8.67 9.93 -6.69
CA GLY A 118 7.85 9.45 -7.81
C GLY A 118 6.40 9.10 -7.46
N ALA A 119 5.99 9.25 -6.19
CA ALA A 119 4.61 8.99 -5.79
C ALA A 119 3.65 10.02 -6.40
N ASN A 120 2.45 9.57 -6.79
CA ASN A 120 1.32 10.45 -7.03
C ASN A 120 0.50 10.69 -5.76
N VAL A 121 0.51 9.73 -4.83
CA VAL A 121 -0.14 9.82 -3.52
C VAL A 121 0.62 8.95 -2.51
N VAL A 122 0.73 9.46 -1.29
CA VAL A 122 1.26 8.71 -0.15
C VAL A 122 0.10 8.32 0.76
N VAL A 123 0.05 7.03 1.14
CA VAL A 123 -0.97 6.49 2.04
C VAL A 123 -0.30 6.00 3.31
N ASP A 124 -0.87 6.38 4.45
CA ASP A 124 -0.37 6.08 5.78
C ASP A 124 -1.21 4.98 6.45
N GLY A 125 -0.58 3.81 6.58
CA GLY A 125 -1.05 2.65 7.34
C GLY A 125 -0.32 2.45 8.66
N THR A 126 0.40 3.47 9.16
CA THR A 126 1.14 3.44 10.42
C THR A 126 0.24 3.69 11.62
N ASP A 127 0.71 3.34 12.81
CA ASP A 127 0.07 3.61 14.10
C ASP A 127 0.92 4.52 15.01
N ASN A 128 2.04 5.05 14.50
CA ASN A 128 2.97 5.90 15.25
C ASN A 128 2.86 7.37 14.85
N PHE A 129 2.55 8.25 15.82
CA PHE A 129 2.47 9.70 15.62
C PHE A 129 3.76 10.31 15.05
N GLU A 130 4.95 9.90 15.51
CA GLU A 130 6.22 10.47 15.03
C GLU A 130 6.40 10.24 13.53
N THR A 131 6.11 9.02 13.06
CA THR A 131 6.16 8.68 11.64
C THR A 131 5.12 9.48 10.85
N ARG A 132 3.91 9.68 11.39
CA ARG A 132 2.86 10.48 10.74
C ARG A 132 3.30 11.93 10.51
N TYR A 133 3.86 12.58 11.54
CA TYR A 133 4.38 13.94 11.40
C TYR A 133 5.49 14.02 10.35
N LEU A 134 6.39 13.03 10.34
CA LEU A 134 7.46 12.98 9.35
C LEU A 134 6.94 12.81 7.92
N ILE A 135 5.95 11.93 7.71
CA ILE A 135 5.31 11.73 6.39
C ILE A 135 4.62 13.02 5.96
N ASN A 136 3.88 13.67 6.87
CA ASN A 136 3.21 14.93 6.61
C ASN A 136 4.19 16.00 6.12
N ASP A 137 5.28 16.22 6.85
CA ASP A 137 6.27 17.25 6.53
C ASP A 137 6.89 17.00 5.15
N ALA A 138 7.22 15.74 4.83
CA ALA A 138 7.73 15.38 3.53
C ALA A 138 6.69 15.58 2.41
N CYS A 139 5.43 15.18 2.63
CA CYS A 139 4.37 15.33 1.64
C CYS A 139 4.06 16.82 1.37
N VAL A 140 3.95 17.64 2.42
CA VAL A 140 3.75 19.09 2.30
C VAL A 140 4.91 19.74 1.54
N LYS A 141 6.15 19.37 1.86
CA LYS A 141 7.35 19.90 1.18
C LYS A 141 7.33 19.62 -0.33
N HIS A 142 6.84 18.45 -0.74
CA HIS A 142 6.83 18.02 -2.15
C HIS A 142 5.48 18.26 -2.86
N GLY A 143 4.50 18.85 -2.17
CA GLY A 143 3.16 19.06 -2.72
C GLY A 143 2.40 17.77 -3.03
N LEU A 144 2.71 16.68 -2.31
CA LEU A 144 2.11 15.37 -2.51
C LEU A 144 0.83 15.22 -1.68
N PRO A 145 -0.26 14.71 -2.26
CA PRO A 145 -1.43 14.28 -1.49
C PRO A 145 -1.05 13.19 -0.49
N TRP A 146 -1.45 13.38 0.76
CA TRP A 146 -1.27 12.42 1.84
C TRP A 146 -2.64 11.99 2.39
N VAL A 147 -2.88 10.68 2.41
CA VAL A 147 -4.12 10.09 2.95
C VAL A 147 -3.75 9.25 4.17
N TYR A 148 -4.32 9.58 5.33
CA TYR A 148 -4.08 8.85 6.57
C TYR A 148 -5.37 8.30 7.17
N GLY A 149 -5.27 7.11 7.77
CA GLY A 149 -6.30 6.53 8.62
C GLY A 149 -5.74 6.27 10.01
N GLY A 150 -6.58 6.30 11.04
CA GLY A 150 -6.20 5.97 12.41
C GLY A 150 -7.30 5.17 13.09
N ALA A 151 -6.93 4.12 13.80
CA ALA A 151 -7.82 3.35 14.64
C ALA A 151 -7.29 3.40 16.07
N VAL A 152 -8.15 3.78 17.01
CA VAL A 152 -7.83 3.85 18.44
C VAL A 152 -8.91 3.10 19.21
N SER A 153 -8.54 2.46 20.31
CA SER A 153 -9.52 1.91 21.24
C SER A 153 -10.28 3.03 21.93
N THR A 154 -11.58 2.84 22.15
CA THR A 154 -12.41 3.67 23.05
C THR A 154 -12.13 3.35 24.51
#